data_AF-A0A1G6Q0W1-F1
#
_entry.id   AF-A0A1G6Q0W1-F1
#
_cell.length_a   1.000
_cell.length_b   1.000
_cell.length_c   1.000
_cell.angle_alpha   90.00
_cell.angle_beta   90.00
_cell.angle_gamma   90.00
#
_symmetry.space_group_name_H-M   'P 1'
#
loop_
_entity.id
_entity.type
_entity.pdbx_description
1 polymer ?
#
loop_
_entity_poly.entity_id
_entity_poly.type
_entity_poly.pdbx_seq_one_letter_code
_entity_poly.pdbx_strand_id
1 'polypeptide(L)' 'MNVAAKIRARRAEARTRKAVNRAIDQAATPSMRHELITMAQAHNIWR' A
#
# COMPACT_ATOMS: atom_id res chain seq x y z
N MET A 1 17.19 9.29 -18.43
CA MET A 1 16.05 8.87 -17.59
C MET A 1 15.31 7.74 -18.31
N ASN A 2 15.26 6.53 -17.75
CA ASN A 2 14.63 5.38 -18.42
C ASN A 2 13.12 5.35 -18.13
N VAL A 3 12.30 5.72 -19.12
CA VAL A 3 10.82 5.75 -19.03
C VAL A 3 10.26 4.40 -18.58
N ALA A 4 10.86 3.28 -19.02
CA ALA A 4 10.45 1.95 -18.58
C ALA A 4 10.68 1.73 -17.08
N ALA A 5 11.76 2.26 -16.51
CA ALA A 5 12.01 2.19 -15.06
C ALA A 5 10.95 2.98 -14.28
N LYS A 6 10.56 4.16 -14.76
CA LYS A 6 9.50 4.98 -14.15
C LYS A 6 8.14 4.28 -14.18
N ILE A 7 7.81 3.60 -15.29
CA ILE A 7 6.56 2.82 -15.42
C ILE A 7 6.56 1.62 -14.45
N ARG A 8 7.69 0.91 -14.32
CA ARG A 8 7.80 -0.21 -13.37
C ARG A 8 7.63 0.25 -11.93
N ALA A 9 8.26 1.36 -11.54
CA ALA A 9 8.13 1.95 -10.21
C ALA A 9 6.65 2.26 -9.89
N ARG A 10 5.94 2.93 -10.82
CA ARG A 10 4.52 3.25 -10.65
C ARG A 10 3.63 2.00 -10.52
N ARG A 11 3.92 0.94 -11.29
CA ARG A 11 3.17 -0.32 -11.18
C ARG A 11 3.42 -1.01 -9.84
N ALA A 12 4.65 -0.95 -9.33
CA ALA A 12 4.98 -1.49 -8.01
C ALA A 12 4.23 -0.74 -6.91
N GLU A 13 4.24 0.60 -6.93
CA GLU A 13 3.46 1.45 -6.01
C GLU A 13 1.96 1.11 -6.04
N ALA A 14 1.37 1.01 -7.23
CA ALA A 14 -0.05 0.67 -7.38
C ALA A 14 -0.37 -0.73 -6.85
N ARG A 15 0.51 -1.71 -7.05
CA ARG A 15 0.35 -3.06 -6.51
C ARG A 15 0.41 -3.06 -4.99
N THR A 16 1.39 -2.36 -4.41
CA THR A 16 1.53 -2.23 -2.95
C THR A 16 0.30 -1.59 -2.34
N ARG A 17 -0.19 -0.49 -2.91
CA ARG A 17 -1.43 0.18 -2.47
C ARG A 17 -2.63 -0.76 -2.50
N LYS A 18 -2.81 -1.51 -3.60
CA LYS A 18 -3.91 -2.47 -3.74
C LYS A 18 -3.84 -3.58 -2.68
N ALA A 19 -2.65 -4.13 -2.42
CA ALA A 19 -2.46 -5.19 -1.44
C ALA A 19 -2.78 -4.70 -0.01
N VAL A 20 -2.30 -3.50 0.33
CA VAL A 20 -2.54 -2.89 1.65
C VAL A 20 -4.01 -2.58 1.87
N ASN A 21 -4.69 -1.99 0.88
CA ASN A 21 -6.13 -1.72 1.00
C ASN A 21 -6.91 -3.01 1.19
N ARG A 22 -6.57 -4.07 0.43
CA ARG A 22 -7.18 -5.39 0.62
C ARG A 22 -6.94 -5.95 2.02
N ALA A 23 -5.73 -5.80 2.57
CA ALA A 23 -5.42 -6.26 3.92
C ALA A 23 -6.24 -5.50 4.99
N ILE A 24 -6.41 -4.18 4.82
CA ILE A 24 -7.23 -3.34 5.70
C ILE A 24 -8.71 -3.74 5.62
N ASP A 25 -9.22 -3.99 4.42
CA ASP A 25 -10.62 -4.39 4.20
C ASP A 25 -10.91 -5.80 4.73
N GLN A 26 -9.92 -6.70 4.68
CA GLN A 26 -10.02 -8.07 5.16
C GLN A 26 -9.59 -8.24 6.61
N ALA A 27 -9.37 -7.14 7.34
CA ALA A 27 -8.90 -7.21 8.70
C ALA A 27 -9.94 -7.85 9.63
N ALA A 28 -9.58 -8.97 10.26
CA ALA A 28 -10.44 -9.73 11.17
C ALA A 28 -10.85 -8.96 12.43
N THR A 29 -10.06 -7.98 12.88
CA THR A 29 -10.35 -7.19 14.08
C THR A 29 -10.14 -5.69 13.84
N PRO A 30 -10.85 -4.82 14.57
CA PRO A 30 -10.64 -3.38 14.50
C PRO A 30 -9.21 -2.96 14.85
N SER A 31 -8.58 -3.61 15.84
CA SER A 31 -7.20 -3.32 16.24
C SER A 31 -6.21 -3.63 15.13
N MET A 32 -6.34 -4.79 14.47
CA MET A 32 -5.47 -5.15 13.35
C MET A 32 -5.67 -4.18 12.17
N ARG A 33 -6.91 -3.77 11.90
CA ARG A 33 -7.19 -2.73 10.89
C ARG A 33 -6.45 -1.43 11.20
N HIS A 34 -6.46 -1.01 12.47
CA HIS A 34 -5.77 0.20 12.92
C HIS A 34 -4.25 0.09 12.74
N GLU A 35 -3.65 -1.03 13.16
CA GLU A 35 -2.22 -1.28 12.97
C GLU A 35 -1.81 -1.25 11.49
N LEU A 36 -2.59 -1.90 10.62
CA LEU A 36 -2.35 -1.89 9.17
C LEU A 36 -2.42 -0.48 8.58
N ILE A 37 -3.37 0.35 9.04
CA ILE A 37 -3.46 1.76 8.63
C ILE A 37 -2.23 2.54 9.10
N THR A 38 -1.84 2.39 10.36
CA THR A 38 -0.66 3.07 10.92
C THR A 38 0.61 2.69 10.17
N MET A 39 0.80 1.40 9.85
CA MET A 39 1.91 0.94 9.02
C MET A 39 1.87 1.53 7.61
N ALA A 40 0.69 1.55 6.97
CA ALA A 40 0.53 2.12 5.63
C ALA A 40 0.86 3.63 5.60
N GLN A 41 0.52 4.36 6.65
CA GLN A 41 0.88 5.77 6.83
C GLN A 41 2.39 5.95 7.02
N ALA A 42 3.02 5.15 7.88
CA ALA A 42 4.47 5.20 8.10
C ALA A 42 5.28 4.93 6.82
N HIS A 43 4.78 4.04 5.96
CA HIS A 43 5.37 3.73 4.66
C HIS A 43 4.88 4.63 3.52
N ASN A 44 4.05 5.63 3.81
CA ASN A 44 3.55 6.62 2.86
C ASN A 44 2.91 6.00 1.60
N ILE A 45 2.17 4.90 1.77
CA ILE A 45 1.69 4.07 0.65
C ILE A 45 0.58 4.77 -0.17
N TRP A 46 -0.12 5.73 0.45
CA TRP A 46 -1.31 6.38 -0.11
C TRP A 46 -1.06 7.74 -0.76
N ARG A 47 0.18 8.26 -0.69
CA ARG A 47 0.55 9.57 -1.27
C ARG A 47 0.58 9.57 -2.79
#